data_AF-A0A318NB80-F1
#
_entry.id   AF-A0A318NB80-F1
#
_cell.length_a   1.000
_cell.length_b   1.000
_cell.length_c   1.000
_cell.angle_alpha   90.00
_cell.angle_beta   90.00
_cell.angle_gamma   90.00
#
_symmetry.space_group_name_H-M   'P 1'
#
loop_
_entity.id
_entity.type
_entity.pdbx_description
1 polymer ?
#
loop_
_entity_poly.entity_id
_entity_poly.type
_entity_poly.pdbx_seq_one_letter_code
_entity_poly.pdbx_strand_id
1 'polypeptide(L)'
;MSEPQWVSGLPLNIRERRGLIVVSADKQGVFKVTKEGYVRLPAVVRQWCRLAAGDRVLIVAESASNRLVVHPPARLDEMIGQAHDLVFGGEHE
;
A
#
# COMPACT_ATOMS: atom_id res chain seq x y z
N MET A 1 -1.62 7.47 -23.43
CA MET A 1 -2.30 7.23 -22.15
C MET A 1 -1.35 7.75 -21.08
N SER A 2 -1.67 8.89 -20.46
CA SER A 2 -0.75 9.53 -19.53
C SER A 2 -0.73 8.78 -18.21
N GLU A 3 0.46 8.40 -17.75
CA GLU A 3 0.65 7.91 -16.39
C GLU A 3 0.08 8.95 -15.41
N PRO A 4 -0.68 8.51 -14.40
CA PRO A 4 -1.22 9.39 -13.39
C PRO A 4 -0.05 9.98 -12.60
N GLN A 5 0.27 11.22 -12.92
CA GLN A 5 1.31 11.96 -12.25
C GLN A 5 0.81 12.21 -10.81
N TRP A 6 1.44 11.58 -9.82
CA TRP A 6 1.14 11.74 -8.39
C TRP A 6 1.53 13.14 -7.91
N VAL A 7 0.79 14.14 -8.38
CA VAL A 7 1.08 15.57 -8.22
C VAL A 7 0.39 16.12 -6.98
N SER A 8 0.98 17.19 -6.44
CA SER A 8 0.40 17.96 -5.34
C SER A 8 -1.08 18.27 -5.57
N GLY A 9 -1.90 18.05 -4.53
CA GLY A 9 -3.33 18.33 -4.57
C GLY A 9 -4.19 17.25 -5.23
N LEU A 10 -3.59 16.22 -5.85
CA LEU A 10 -4.33 15.08 -6.38
C LEU A 10 -5.17 14.44 -5.25
N PRO A 11 -6.50 14.38 -5.38
CA PRO A 11 -7.34 13.80 -4.34
C PRO A 11 -7.25 12.27 -4.34
N LEU A 12 -7.18 11.70 -3.13
CA LEU A 12 -6.86 10.31 -2.87
C LEU A 12 -7.92 9.66 -1.99
N ASN A 13 -8.16 8.38 -2.30
CA ASN A 13 -8.80 7.45 -1.40
C ASN A 13 -7.72 6.58 -0.75
N ILE A 14 -7.76 6.42 0.58
CA ILE A 14 -6.83 5.59 1.34
C ILE A 14 -7.66 4.61 2.17
N ARG A 15 -7.45 3.31 1.98
CA ARG A 15 -8.16 2.26 2.72
C ARG A 15 -7.23 1.13 3.10
N GLU A 16 -7.53 0.49 4.22
CA GLU A 16 -6.97 -0.81 4.55
C GLU A 16 -7.79 -1.92 3.86
N ARG A 17 -7.09 -2.93 3.36
CA ARG A 17 -7.63 -4.16 2.76
C ARG A 17 -6.72 -5.34 3.07
N ARG A 18 -7.17 -6.23 3.96
CA ARG A 18 -6.48 -7.51 4.29
C ARG A 18 -5.02 -7.30 4.70
N GLY A 19 -4.77 -6.34 5.59
CA GLY A 19 -3.46 -5.94 6.08
C GLY A 19 -2.66 -5.04 5.14
N LEU A 20 -3.14 -4.77 3.92
CA LEU A 20 -2.50 -3.87 2.95
C LEU A 20 -3.16 -2.50 3.00
N ILE A 21 -2.39 -1.46 2.64
CA ILE A 21 -2.94 -0.11 2.48
C ILE A 21 -3.00 0.19 0.99
N VAL A 22 -4.20 0.46 0.50
CA VAL A 22 -4.45 0.81 -0.90
C VAL A 22 -4.68 2.31 -0.99
N VAL A 23 -3.86 2.97 -1.78
CA VAL A 23 -3.98 4.39 -2.12
C VAL A 23 -4.35 4.48 -3.60
N SER A 24 -5.45 5.17 -3.92
CA SER A 24 -5.88 5.37 -5.30
C SER A 24 -6.30 6.80 -5.53
N ALA A 25 -6.08 7.33 -6.74
CA ALA A 25 -6.68 8.60 -7.12
C ALA A 25 -8.20 8.48 -7.13
N ASP A 26 -8.88 9.46 -6.55
CA ASP A 26 -10.34 9.48 -6.42
C ASP A 26 -10.79 10.93 -6.40
N LYS A 27 -11.60 11.37 -7.37
CA LYS A 27 -12.10 12.76 -7.44
C LYS A 27 -12.88 13.18 -6.20
N GLN A 28 -13.43 12.23 -5.45
CA GLN A 28 -14.16 12.44 -4.20
C GLN A 28 -13.31 12.12 -2.95
N GLY A 29 -12.01 11.85 -3.15
CA GLY A 29 -11.06 11.56 -2.10
C GLY A 29 -10.88 12.74 -1.14
N VAL A 30 -10.94 12.44 0.16
CA VAL A 30 -10.77 13.44 1.22
C VAL A 30 -9.30 13.68 1.58
N PHE A 31 -8.40 12.78 1.15
CA PHE A 31 -6.96 12.94 1.30
C PHE A 31 -6.37 13.55 0.04
N LYS A 32 -5.18 14.15 0.15
CA LYS A 32 -4.50 14.75 -1.00
C LYS A 32 -3.00 14.47 -0.92
N VAL A 33 -2.36 14.36 -2.07
CA VAL A 33 -0.89 14.45 -2.15
C VAL A 33 -0.48 15.83 -1.61
N THR A 34 0.49 15.86 -0.70
CA THR A 34 0.97 17.11 -0.12
C THR A 34 1.74 17.95 -1.14
N LYS A 35 2.06 19.20 -0.80
CA LYS A 35 2.83 20.09 -1.71
C LYS A 35 4.20 19.53 -2.04
N GLU A 36 4.78 18.77 -1.12
CA GLU A 36 6.07 18.10 -1.21
C GLU A 36 6.01 16.79 -2.01
N GLY A 37 4.82 16.39 -2.50
CA GLY A 37 4.65 15.13 -3.24
C GLY A 37 4.46 13.90 -2.35
N TYR A 38 4.20 14.07 -1.04
CA TYR A 38 4.02 12.96 -0.12
C TYR A 38 2.56 12.53 0.01
N VAL A 39 2.35 11.23 0.28
CA VAL A 39 1.07 10.69 0.74
C VAL A 39 1.14 10.49 2.25
N ARG A 40 0.27 11.18 3.00
CA ARG A 40 0.19 11.01 4.46
C ARG A 40 -0.87 9.96 4.80
N LEU A 41 -0.43 8.89 5.46
CA LEU A 41 -1.33 7.86 5.95
C LEU A 41 -2.09 8.33 7.19
N PRO A 42 -3.43 8.17 7.23
CA PRO A 42 -4.22 8.45 8.42
C PRO A 42 -3.73 7.63 9.62
N ALA A 43 -3.80 8.19 10.82
CA ALA A 43 -3.36 7.52 12.05
C ALA A 43 -4.06 6.16 12.24
N VAL A 44 -5.37 6.10 11.98
CA VAL A 44 -6.17 4.88 12.12
C VAL A 44 -5.69 3.77 11.17
N VAL A 45 -5.35 4.11 9.93
CA VAL A 45 -4.85 3.14 8.93
C VAL A 45 -3.48 2.62 9.35
N ARG A 46 -2.61 3.51 9.86
CA ARG A 46 -1.32 3.09 10.42
C ARG A 46 -1.48 2.13 11.59
N GLN A 47 -2.41 2.40 12.50
CA GLN A 47 -2.68 1.55 13.67
C GLN A 47 -3.18 0.15 13.27
N TRP A 48 -4.09 0.04 12.30
CA TRP A 48 -4.56 -1.26 11.80
C TRP A 48 -3.44 -2.11 11.22
N CYS A 49 -2.48 -1.47 10.56
CA CYS A 49 -1.30 -2.13 10.02
C CYS A 49 -0.11 -2.17 10.98
N ARG A 50 -0.28 -1.74 12.25
CA ARG A 50 0.77 -1.62 13.28
C ARG A 50 2.02 -0.85 12.82
N LEU A 51 1.83 0.15 11.96
CA LEU A 51 2.91 0.99 11.44
C LEU A 51 3.23 2.15 12.39
N ALA A 52 4.48 2.25 12.79
CA ALA A 52 5.08 3.38 13.50
C ALA A 52 5.80 4.33 12.53
N ALA A 53 6.15 5.52 13.02
CA ALA A 53 7.02 6.41 12.27
C ALA A 53 8.44 5.81 12.20
N GLY A 54 9.04 5.79 11.01
CA GLY A 54 10.35 5.17 10.78
C GLY A 54 10.27 3.73 10.25
N ASP A 55 9.10 3.09 10.32
CA ASP A 55 8.91 1.77 9.70
C ASP A 55 9.10 1.86 8.18
N ARG A 56 9.85 0.90 7.66
CA ARG A 56 10.03 0.73 6.21
C ARG A 56 8.94 -0.19 5.69
N VAL A 57 8.38 0.18 4.55
CA VAL A 57 7.30 -0.57 3.90
C VAL A 57 7.66 -0.80 2.44
N LEU A 58 7.19 -1.90 1.86
CA LEU A 58 7.27 -2.09 0.41
C LEU A 58 6.10 -1.35 -0.23
N ILE A 59 6.38 -0.55 -1.26
CA ILE A 59 5.36 0.16 -2.05
C ILE A 59 5.41 -0.38 -3.48
N VAL A 60 4.27 -0.81 -3.99
CA VAL A 60 4.10 -1.27 -5.36
C VAL A 60 3.17 -0.30 -6.08
N ALA A 61 3.63 0.21 -7.24
CA ALA A 61 2.81 1.02 -8.12
C ALA A 61 2.11 0.11 -9.14
N GLU A 62 0.78 0.20 -9.18
CA GLU A 62 -0.05 -0.48 -10.16
C GLU A 62 -0.54 0.54 -11.19
N SER A 63 0.26 0.76 -12.23
CA SER A 63 0.01 1.81 -13.22
C SER A 63 -1.32 1.64 -13.96
N ALA A 64 -1.74 0.40 -14.25
CA ALA A 64 -2.99 0.11 -14.94
C ALA A 64 -4.23 0.61 -14.17
N SER A 65 -4.18 0.54 -12.84
CA SER A 65 -5.29 0.90 -11.95
C SER A 65 -5.13 2.28 -11.30
N ASN A 66 -4.00 2.95 -11.54
CA ASN A 66 -3.60 4.19 -10.86
C ASN A 66 -3.64 4.05 -9.32
N ARG A 67 -2.92 3.04 -8.80
CA ARG A 67 -2.90 2.75 -7.36
C ARG A 67 -1.48 2.55 -6.86
N LEU A 68 -1.29 2.89 -5.59
CA LEU A 68 -0.14 2.46 -4.80
C LEU A 68 -0.66 1.47 -3.77
N VAL A 69 -0.01 0.32 -3.69
CA VAL A 69 -0.27 -0.68 -2.66
C VAL A 69 0.93 -0.68 -1.72
N VAL A 70 0.66 -0.40 -0.45
CA VAL A 70 1.66 -0.45 0.61
C VAL A 70 1.52 -1.80 1.31
N HIS A 71 2.64 -2.51 1.40
CA HIS A 71 2.78 -3.79 2.08
C HIS A 71 3.56 -3.55 3.38
N PRO A 72 2.88 -3.55 4.54
CA PRO A 72 3.55 -3.52 5.84
C PRO A 72 4.44 -4.76 6.04
N PRO A 73 5.55 -4.67 6.81
CA PRO A 73 6.48 -5.78 7.02
C PRO A 73 5.79 -7.08 7.45
N ALA A 74 4.95 -7.03 8.49
CA ALA A 74 4.25 -8.22 8.97
C ALA A 74 3.39 -8.90 7.90
N ARG A 75 2.73 -8.10 7.05
CA ARG A 75 1.89 -8.65 5.97
C ARG A 75 2.73 -9.19 4.83
N LEU A 76 3.85 -8.54 4.52
CA LEU A 76 4.81 -9.02 3.53
C LEU A 76 5.42 -10.35 3.96
N ASP A 77 5.81 -10.49 5.22
CA ASP A 77 6.35 -11.73 5.79
C ASP A 77 5.34 -12.88 5.68
N GLU A 78 4.07 -12.65 6.03
CA GLU A 78 3.00 -13.63 5.86
C GLU A 78 2.81 -14.03 4.39
N MET A 79 2.83 -13.07 3.46
CA MET A 79 2.67 -13.34 2.02
C MET A 79 3.82 -14.17 1.46
N ILE A 80 5.06 -13.85 1.87
CA ILE A 80 6.26 -14.58 1.44
C ILE A 80 6.26 -15.98 2.05
N GLY A 81 5.90 -16.14 3.33
CA GLY A 81 5.77 -17.45 3.96
C GLY A 81 4.77 -18.35 3.23
N GLN A 82 3.58 -17.83 2.92
CA GLN A 82 2.58 -18.55 2.12
C GLN A 82 3.10 -18.92 0.72
N ALA A 83 3.85 -18.04 0.08
CA ALA A 83 4.47 -18.34 -1.21
C ALA A 83 5.53 -19.45 -1.08
N HIS A 84 6.36 -19.41 -0.03
CA HIS A 84 7.34 -20.47 0.26
C HIS A 84 6.66 -21.81 0.51
N ASP A 85 5.59 -21.84 1.30
CA ASP A 85 4.83 -23.08 1.57
C ASP A 85 4.25 -23.67 0.27
N LEU A 86 3.81 -22.85 -0.66
CA LEU A 86 3.32 -23.32 -1.97
C LEU A 86 4.44 -23.87 -2.86
N VAL A 87 5.66 -23.34 -2.74
CA VAL A 87 6.80 -23.77 -3.56
C VAL A 87 7.50 -24.99 -2.96
N PHE A 88 7.62 -25.04 -1.63
CA PHE A 88 8.43 -26.04 -0.91
C PHE A 88 7.60 -27.02 -0.07
N GLY A 89 6.36 -26.68 0.29
CA GLY A 89 5.48 -27.52 1.12
C GLY A 89 4.92 -28.76 0.42
N GLY A 90 5.36 -29.05 -0.80
CA GLY A 90 5.12 -30.30 -1.51
C GLY A 90 6.20 -31.38 -1.29
N GLU A 91 7.28 -31.08 -0.56
CA GLU A 91 8.35 -32.04 -0.26
C GLU A 91 8.16 -32.71 1.11
N HIS A 92 7.02 -33.36 1.32
CA HIS A 92 6.90 -34.40 2.34
C HIS A 92 6.42 -35.69 1.66
N GLU A 93 7.40 -36.55 1.34
CA GLU A 93 7.35 -37.98 1.01
C GLU A 93 6.56 -38.44 -0.24
#